data_AF-A0A1B1BKF0-F1
#
_entry.id   AF-A0A1B1BKF0-F1
#
_cell.length_a   1.000
_cell.length_b   1.000
_cell.length_c   1.000
_cell.angle_alpha   90.00
_cell.angle_beta   90.00
_cell.angle_gamma   90.00
#
_symmetry.space_group_name_H-M   'P 1'
#
loop_
_entity.id
_entity.type
_entity.pdbx_description
1 polymer ?
#
loop_
_entity_poly.entity_id
_entity_poly.type
_entity_poly.pdbx_seq_one_letter_code
_entity_poly.pdbx_strand_id
1 'polypeptide(L)' 'MTTNHSVIPTSVRPERIAENFAVCDFELTDKEMSAIGALDTGVRGGPAPEATTLEAFGREIPEA' A
#
# COMPACT_ATOMS: atom_id res chain seq x y z
N MET A 1 16.19 7.71 -7.86
CA MET A 1 15.78 8.21 -6.51
C MET A 1 14.62 7.37 -6.00
N THR A 2 14.82 6.50 -5.00
CA THR A 2 13.76 5.68 -4.41
C THR A 2 12.96 6.48 -3.38
N THR A 3 11.63 6.35 -3.36
CA THR A 3 10.81 6.98 -2.32
C THR A 3 11.08 6.29 -0.98
N ASN A 4 11.37 7.06 0.08
CA ASN A 4 11.70 6.53 1.40
C ASN A 4 10.42 6.10 2.15
N HIS A 5 9.84 4.98 1.72
CA HIS A 5 8.65 4.39 2.31
C HIS A 5 8.86 2.90 2.56
N SER A 6 8.40 2.42 3.71
CA SER A 6 8.21 0.99 3.94
C SER A 6 6.87 0.55 3.33
N VAL A 7 6.86 -0.57 2.63
CA VAL A 7 5.66 -1.12 1.99
C VAL A 7 5.29 -2.46 2.63
N ILE A 8 3.98 -2.68 2.83
CA ILE A 8 3.44 -3.92 3.41
C ILE A 8 2.42 -4.52 2.41
N PRO A 9 2.88 -5.23 1.37
CA PRO A 9 1.99 -5.83 0.38
C PRO A 9 1.22 -7.00 1.00
N THR A 10 -0.09 -7.06 0.75
CA THR A 10 -0.95 -8.13 1.29
C THR A 10 -1.27 -9.18 0.22
N SER A 11 -1.20 -10.45 0.60
CA SER A 11 -1.72 -11.57 -0.19
C SER A 11 -1.90 -12.81 0.69
N VAL A 12 -2.83 -13.68 0.29
CA VAL A 12 -3.02 -15.03 0.86
C VAL A 12 -2.52 -16.13 -0.09
N ARG A 13 -2.09 -15.76 -1.31
CA ARG A 13 -1.61 -16.72 -2.32
C ARG A 13 -0.10 -16.91 -2.15
N PRO A 14 0.42 -18.12 -1.92
CA PRO A 14 1.84 -18.35 -1.67
C PRO A 14 2.75 -17.79 -2.77
N GLU A 15 2.37 -17.94 -4.03
CA GLU A 15 3.16 -17.49 -5.18
C GLU A 15 3.28 -15.96 -5.20
N ARG A 16 2.17 -15.27 -4.91
CA ARG A 16 2.13 -13.81 -4.82
C ARG A 16 2.98 -13.26 -3.67
N ILE A 17 3.03 -13.96 -2.55
CA ILE A 17 3.87 -13.56 -1.41
C ILE A 17 5.34 -13.65 -1.80
N ALA A 18 5.75 -14.73 -2.46
CA ALA A 18 7.11 -14.90 -2.96
C ALA A 18 7.49 -13.83 -4.00
N GLU A 19 6.60 -13.57 -4.98
CA GLU A 19 6.79 -12.52 -5.99
C GLU A 19 6.93 -11.12 -5.37
N ASN A 20 6.05 -10.76 -4.42
CA ASN A 20 6.09 -9.45 -3.76
C ASN A 20 7.38 -9.22 -2.96
N PHE A 21 8.02 -10.29 -2.47
CA PHE A 21 9.28 -10.21 -1.74
C PHE A 21 10.51 -10.12 -2.66
N ALA A 22 10.43 -10.71 -3.86
CA ALA A 22 11.52 -10.77 -4.83
C ALA A 22 11.61 -9.51 -5.72
N VAL A 23 11.76 -8.33 -5.10
CA VAL A 23 11.83 -7.03 -5.81
C VAL A 23 13.15 -6.28 -5.61
N CYS A 24 14.11 -6.89 -4.91
CA CYS A 24 15.38 -6.25 -4.53
C CYS A 24 16.50 -6.42 -5.57
N ASP A 25 16.22 -7.06 -6.70
CA ASP A 25 17.17 -7.40 -7.77
C ASP A 25 17.13 -6.44 -8.96
N PHE A 26 16.29 -5.40 -8.89
CA PHE A 26 16.24 -4.31 -9.87
C PHE A 26 16.08 -2.94 -9.21
N GLU A 27 16.41 -1.90 -9.97
CA GLU A 27 16.19 -0.51 -9.58
C GLU A 27 15.55 0.24 -10.74
N LEU A 28 14.62 1.15 -10.42
CA LEU A 28 13.98 2.01 -11.40
C LEU A 28 14.85 3.24 -11.68
N THR A 29 14.98 3.57 -12.96
CA THR A 29 15.65 4.81 -13.39
C THR A 29 14.85 6.05 -12.97
N ASP A 30 15.51 7.21 -12.91
CA ASP A 30 14.82 8.46 -12.57
C ASP A 30 13.69 8.81 -13.55
N LYS A 31 13.83 8.40 -14.82
CA LYS A 31 12.78 8.58 -15.83
C LYS A 31 11.56 7.70 -15.53
N GLU A 32 11.77 6.44 -15.17
CA GLU A 32 10.68 5.52 -14.79
C GLU A 32 10.00 5.96 -13.50
N MET A 33 10.78 6.40 -12.50
CA MET A 33 10.24 6.98 -11.28
C MET A 33 9.39 8.22 -11.55
N SER A 34 9.85 9.09 -12.46
CA SER A 34 9.09 10.28 -12.88
C SER A 34 7.78 9.93 -13.60
N ALA A 35 7.81 8.90 -14.45
CA ALA A 35 6.63 8.41 -15.15
C ALA A 35 5.58 7.84 -14.18
N ILE A 36 6.01 7.11 -13.15
CA ILE A 36 5.12 6.61 -12.09
C ILE A 36 4.55 7.77 -11.27
N GLY A 37 5.38 8.75 -10.91
CA GLY A 37 4.92 9.94 -10.17
C GLY A 37 3.84 10.75 -10.91
N ALA A 38 3.88 10.76 -12.25
CA ALA A 38 2.87 11.41 -13.08
C ALA A 38 1.50 10.70 -13.07
N LEU A 39 1.40 9.51 -12.49
CA LEU A 39 0.12 8.78 -12.34
C LEU A 39 -0.68 9.21 -11.10
N ASP A 40 -0.14 10.10 -10.25
CA ASP A 40 -0.89 10.59 -9.10
C ASP A 40 -2.16 11.32 -9.55
N THR A 41 -3.30 10.90 -8.98
CA THR A 41 -4.62 11.48 -9.24
C THR A 41 -5.13 12.31 -8.07
N GLY A 42 -4.43 12.30 -6.93
CA GLY A 42 -4.92 12.87 -5.67
C GLY A 42 -6.11 12.12 -5.06
N VAL A 43 -6.51 10.96 -5.61
CA VAL A 43 -7.64 10.18 -5.12
C VAL A 43 -7.19 9.14 -4.10
N ARG A 44 -7.82 9.15 -2.92
CA ARG A 44 -7.57 8.16 -1.86
C ARG A 44 -8.31 6.85 -2.16
N GLY A 45 -7.63 5.71 -2.05
CA GLY A 45 -8.24 4.38 -2.27
C GLY A 45 -9.08 3.84 -1.09
N GLY A 46 -8.93 4.44 0.10
CA GLY A 46 -9.72 4.11 1.30
C GLY A 46 -10.56 5.30 1.78
N PRO A 47 -11.33 5.14 2.87
CA PRO A 47 -12.10 6.23 3.47
C PRO A 47 -11.18 7.40 3.88
N ALA A 48 -11.76 8.59 3.94
CA ALA A 48 -11.06 9.74 4.50
C ALA A 48 -10.66 9.46 5.95
N PRO A 49 -9.49 9.94 6.43
CA PRO A 49 -9.03 9.68 7.79
C PRO A 49 -10.08 9.99 8.86
N GLU A 50 -10.74 11.14 8.73
CA GLU A 50 -11.80 11.63 9.60
C GLU A 50 -13.09 10.81 9.54
N ALA A 51 -13.30 10.04 8.48
CA ALA A 51 -14.45 9.15 8.34
C ALA A 51 -14.26 7.82 9.09
N THR A 52 -13.03 7.48 9.49
CA THR A 52 -12.72 6.20 10.16
C THR A 52 -12.90 6.35 11.68
N THR A 53 -14.15 6.40 12.14
CA THR A 53 -14.49 6.52 13.58
C THR A 53 -14.95 5.21 14.19
N LEU A 54 -14.99 5.14 15.53
CA LEU A 54 -15.52 3.97 16.26
C LEU A 54 -17.01 3.78 16.03
N GLU A 55 -17.77 4.86 15.86
CA GLU A 55 -19.20 4.80 15.54
C GLU A 55 -19.41 4.18 14.14
N ALA A 56 -18.53 4.49 13.18
CA ALA A 56 -18.65 4.03 11.81
C ALA A 56 -18.10 2.61 11.58
N PHE A 57 -17.01 2.23 12.28
CA PHE A 57 -16.27 0.99 12.02
C PHE A 57 -15.99 0.12 13.24
N GLY A 58 -16.37 0.56 14.43
CA GLY A 58 -16.20 -0.19 15.68
C GLY A 58 -16.96 -1.51 15.63
N ARG A 59 -16.33 -2.55 16.19
CA ARG A 59 -16.95 -3.86 16.39
C ARG A 59 -16.71 -4.28 17.83
N GLU A 60 -17.75 -4.80 18.47
CA GLU A 60 -17.58 -5.45 19.77
C GLU A 60 -16.72 -6.71 19.58
N ILE A 61 -15.67 -6.84 20.39
CA ILE A 61 -14.84 -8.04 20.44
C ILE A 61 -15.52 -8.99 21.43
N PRO A 62 -16.11 -10.12 21.00
CA PRO A 62 -17.02 -10.90 21.84
C PRO A 62 -16.37 -11.57 23.07
N GLU A 63 -15.04 -11.62 23.15
CA GLU A 63 -14.28 -12.46 24.09
C GLU A 63 -13.24 -11.68 24.91
N ALA A 64 -13.37 -10.34 25.00
CA ALA A 64 -12.46 -9.50 25.79
C ALA A 64 -12.65 -9.65 27.30
#